data_AF-A0A2C9JN84-F1
#
_entry.id   AF-A0A2C9JN84-F1
#
_cell.length_a   1.000
_cell.length_b   1.000
_cell.length_c   1.000
_cell.angle_alpha   90.00
_cell.angle_beta   90.00
_cell.angle_gamma   90.00
#
_symmetry.space_group_name_H-M   'P 1'
#
loop_
_entity.id
_entity.type
_entity.pdbx_description
1 polymer ?
#
loop_
_entity_poly.entity_id
_entity_poly.type
_entity_poly.pdbx_seq_one_letter_code
_entity_poly.pdbx_strand_id
1 'polypeptide(L)'
;MKILGFQSPFEEIKFGPVTGNLTLLRWFQELNSHFDVKGKGYFLYKPCGKNRTAGLTEEQALQKLKQGLQDPNRSFVYHCHNHYFCPIGYEDTPMFSVDAYKANVGEKAVDTWILIGDTSRKFPCIQCTRWEDICIDLKCPENSYFNIRQNWRGIISAENSRRPGTNLHCILAFQKEESSSPLNKFPSRLPVLSQHNPSPAAQNSSSSITSINPTIPSEASLDSPPASPLDSNKNASPIQEEEEAFKSIVSIRGSNSSLLHCS
;
A
#
# COMPACT_ATOMS: atom_id res chain seq x y z
N MET A 1 25.86 6.62 19.31
CA MET A 1 24.78 5.91 18.57
C MET A 1 25.33 5.47 17.22
N LYS A 2 25.21 4.19 16.85
CA LYS A 2 25.71 3.64 15.58
C LYS A 2 24.56 2.96 14.84
N ILE A 3 24.12 3.49 13.70
CA ILE A 3 23.09 2.91 12.83
C ILE A 3 23.79 2.46 11.55
N LEU A 4 23.65 1.18 11.15
CA LEU A 4 24.20 0.67 9.89
C LEU A 4 25.71 0.91 9.67
N GLY A 5 26.49 0.97 10.75
CA GLY A 5 27.93 1.29 10.65
C GLY A 5 28.27 2.76 10.86
N PHE A 6 27.30 3.66 10.79
CA PHE A 6 27.50 5.12 10.87
C PHE A 6 27.29 5.65 12.28
N GLN A 7 28.17 6.52 12.73
CA GLN A 7 28.03 7.23 14.00
C GLN A 7 27.38 8.61 13.78
N SER A 8 26.66 9.09 14.79
CA SER A 8 26.18 10.48 14.85
C SER A 8 27.36 11.47 14.68
N PRO A 9 27.15 12.64 14.04
CA PRO A 9 25.90 13.15 13.46
C PRO A 9 25.55 12.52 12.12
N PHE A 10 24.30 12.09 11.96
CA PHE A 10 23.84 11.39 10.76
C PHE A 10 23.77 12.26 9.51
N GLU A 11 23.85 13.58 9.69
CA GLU A 11 23.94 14.59 8.62
C GLU A 11 25.26 14.47 7.81
N GLU A 12 26.30 13.86 8.40
CA GLU A 12 27.61 13.69 7.78
C GLU A 12 27.78 12.34 7.08
N ILE A 13 26.73 11.51 7.03
CA ILE A 13 26.78 10.22 6.34
C ILE A 13 26.94 10.46 4.84
N LYS A 14 28.13 10.11 4.33
CA LYS A 14 28.38 9.99 2.90
C LYS A 14 27.70 8.73 2.38
N PHE A 15 26.46 8.86 1.92
CA PHE A 15 25.80 7.79 1.18
C PHE A 15 26.61 7.48 -0.09
N GLY A 16 26.84 6.18 -0.34
CA GLY A 16 27.55 5.72 -1.52
C GLY A 16 26.84 6.13 -2.83
N PRO A 17 27.48 5.91 -3.99
CA PRO A 17 27.12 6.58 -5.24
C PRO A 17 25.69 6.33 -5.75
N VAL A 18 25.01 5.24 -5.36
CA VAL A 18 23.59 5.01 -5.71
C VAL A 18 22.93 4.09 -4.67
N THR A 19 21.81 4.53 -4.07
CA THR A 19 20.93 3.68 -3.27
C THR A 19 19.80 3.16 -4.16
N GLY A 20 19.79 1.87 -4.49
CA GLY A 20 18.70 1.26 -5.27
C GLY A 20 17.46 0.95 -4.42
N ASN A 21 16.35 0.59 -5.06
CA ASN A 21 15.07 0.26 -4.37
C ASN A 21 15.23 -0.82 -3.29
N LEU A 22 15.96 -1.90 -3.59
CA LEU A 22 16.23 -2.96 -2.61
C LEU A 22 17.09 -2.46 -1.45
N THR A 23 18.00 -1.52 -1.70
CA THR A 23 18.80 -0.90 -0.63
C THR A 23 17.91 -0.08 0.28
N LEU A 24 16.92 0.66 -0.25
CA LEU A 24 15.95 1.40 0.55
C LEU A 24 15.07 0.47 1.40
N LEU A 25 14.61 -0.65 0.82
CA LEU A 25 13.86 -1.67 1.57
C LEU A 25 14.69 -2.30 2.70
N ARG A 26 15.96 -2.63 2.43
CA ARG A 26 16.89 -3.15 3.45
C ARG A 26 17.17 -2.12 4.53
N TRP A 27 17.40 -0.86 4.16
CA TRP A 27 17.58 0.23 5.11
C TRP A 27 16.39 0.35 6.07
N PHE A 28 15.16 0.25 5.55
CA PHE A 28 13.97 0.26 6.41
C PHE A 28 13.91 -0.93 7.36
N GLN A 29 14.25 -2.15 6.90
CA GLN A 29 14.34 -3.33 7.76
C GLN A 29 15.37 -3.15 8.89
N GLU A 30 16.51 -2.55 8.57
CA GLU A 30 17.59 -2.29 9.53
C GLU A 30 17.20 -1.22 10.53
N LEU A 31 16.47 -0.18 10.12
CA LEU A 31 15.87 0.79 11.04
C LEU A 31 14.86 0.11 11.99
N ASN A 32 13.98 -0.72 11.45
CA ASN A 32 13.00 -1.46 12.25
C ASN A 32 13.69 -2.35 13.28
N SER A 33 14.73 -3.08 12.88
CA SER A 33 15.53 -3.91 13.79
C SER A 33 16.28 -3.08 14.82
N HIS A 34 16.76 -1.90 14.47
CA HIS A 34 17.51 -1.02 15.39
C HIS A 34 16.61 -0.46 16.50
N PHE A 35 15.40 -0.03 16.14
CA PHE A 35 14.44 0.55 17.08
C PHE A 35 13.49 -0.48 17.72
N ASP A 36 13.69 -1.77 17.43
CA ASP A 36 12.85 -2.89 17.88
C ASP A 36 11.34 -2.69 17.57
N VAL A 37 11.05 -2.19 16.37
CA VAL A 37 9.68 -2.03 15.86
C VAL A 37 9.39 -3.01 14.74
N LYS A 38 8.12 -3.41 14.60
CA LYS A 38 7.67 -4.27 13.50
C LYS A 38 7.16 -3.43 12.35
N GLY A 39 7.72 -3.66 11.17
CA GLY A 39 7.30 -3.01 9.94
C GLY A 39 7.87 -3.72 8.72
N LYS A 40 7.19 -3.57 7.58
CA LYS A 40 7.58 -4.14 6.30
C LYS A 40 7.67 -3.09 5.21
N GLY A 41 8.63 -3.26 4.32
CA GLY A 41 8.74 -2.50 3.07
C GLY A 41 8.58 -3.43 1.88
N TYR A 42 7.85 -3.03 0.85
CA TYR A 42 7.59 -3.84 -0.34
C TYR A 42 7.34 -2.99 -1.59
N PHE A 43 7.40 -3.61 -2.77
CA PHE A 43 6.97 -2.98 -4.02
C PHE A 43 5.44 -2.98 -4.08
N LEU A 44 4.82 -1.81 -3.92
CA LEU A 44 3.38 -1.65 -4.11
C LEU A 44 3.02 -1.83 -5.58
N TYR A 45 3.76 -1.14 -6.45
CA TYR A 45 3.52 -1.19 -7.89
C TYR A 45 4.83 -1.03 -8.67
N LYS A 46 5.12 -2.03 -9.49
CA LYS A 46 6.24 -2.02 -10.44
C LYS A 46 5.84 -2.87 -11.65
N PRO A 47 5.39 -2.26 -12.76
CA PRO A 47 4.81 -3.02 -13.89
C PRO A 47 5.86 -3.68 -14.79
N CYS A 48 7.12 -3.24 -14.76
CA CYS A 48 8.17 -3.81 -15.59
C CYS A 48 9.53 -3.89 -14.87
N GLY A 49 10.47 -4.65 -15.44
CA GLY A 49 11.83 -4.82 -14.92
C GLY A 49 11.93 -5.80 -13.74
N LYS A 50 13.06 -5.73 -13.03
CA LYS A 50 13.37 -6.61 -11.90
C LYS A 50 12.46 -6.32 -10.70
N ASN A 51 11.98 -7.36 -10.00
CA ASN A 51 11.01 -7.26 -8.90
C ASN A 51 9.64 -6.71 -9.34
N ARG A 52 9.22 -7.01 -10.58
CA ARG A 52 7.89 -6.67 -11.09
C ARG A 52 6.80 -7.24 -10.18
N THR A 53 5.78 -6.45 -9.92
CA THR A 53 4.53 -6.88 -9.27
C THR A 53 3.63 -7.54 -10.32
N ALA A 54 3.82 -8.85 -10.55
CA ALA A 54 3.07 -9.59 -11.56
C ALA A 54 1.57 -9.67 -11.23
N GLY A 55 0.71 -9.58 -12.26
CA GLY A 55 -0.74 -9.71 -12.11
C GLY A 55 -1.47 -8.49 -11.52
N LEU A 56 -0.75 -7.44 -11.10
CA LEU A 56 -1.35 -6.23 -10.54
C LEU A 56 -1.62 -5.20 -11.65
N THR A 57 -2.89 -4.82 -11.84
CA THR A 57 -3.28 -3.77 -12.82
C THR A 57 -3.05 -2.36 -12.25
N GLU A 58 -3.13 -1.35 -13.13
CA GLU A 58 -3.00 0.06 -12.73
C GLU A 58 -4.12 0.49 -11.80
N GLU A 59 -5.34 0.04 -12.05
CA GLU A 59 -6.52 0.36 -11.24
C GLU A 59 -6.40 -0.28 -9.85
N GLN A 60 -5.96 -1.54 -9.79
CA GLN A 60 -5.71 -2.22 -8.52
C GLN A 60 -4.57 -1.56 -7.73
N ALA A 61 -3.51 -1.12 -8.42
CA ALA A 61 -2.42 -0.38 -7.80
C ALA A 61 -2.90 0.96 -7.26
N LEU A 62 -3.74 1.68 -8.02
CA LEU A 62 -4.34 2.94 -7.59
C LEU A 62 -5.23 2.75 -6.36
N GLN A 63 -6.11 1.74 -6.35
CA GLN A 63 -6.94 1.43 -5.20
C GLN A 63 -6.10 1.15 -3.95
N LYS A 64 -5.04 0.34 -4.08
CA LYS A 64 -4.11 0.06 -2.96
C LYS A 64 -3.37 1.31 -2.49
N LEU A 65 -2.98 2.19 -3.42
CA LEU A 65 -2.34 3.46 -3.09
C LEU A 65 -3.31 4.37 -2.32
N LYS A 66 -4.52 4.59 -2.83
CA LYS A 66 -5.57 5.42 -2.18
C LYS A 66 -5.89 4.92 -0.78
N GLN A 67 -6.12 3.60 -0.64
CA GLN A 67 -6.37 2.98 0.67
C GLN A 67 -5.22 3.22 1.64
N GLY A 68 -3.97 3.07 1.19
CA GLY A 68 -2.85 3.27 2.08
C GLY A 68 -2.50 4.74 2.33
N LEU A 69 -2.86 5.67 1.45
CA LEU A 69 -2.74 7.11 1.71
C LEU A 69 -3.73 7.59 2.80
N GLN A 70 -4.79 6.82 3.06
CA GLN A 70 -5.70 7.04 4.18
C GLN A 70 -5.26 6.31 5.46
N ASP A 71 -4.28 5.41 5.38
CA ASP A 71 -3.81 4.61 6.52
C ASP A 71 -2.62 5.32 7.22
N PRO A 72 -2.77 5.77 8.47
CA PRO A 72 -1.70 6.46 9.19
C PRO A 72 -0.47 5.57 9.47
N ASN A 73 -0.59 4.25 9.26
CA ASN A 73 0.50 3.29 9.44
C ASN A 73 1.23 2.97 8.14
N ARG A 74 0.93 3.66 7.03
CA ARG A 74 1.57 3.46 5.73
C ARG A 74 2.20 4.74 5.21
N SER A 75 3.29 4.57 4.48
CA SER A 75 3.93 5.62 3.71
C SER A 75 4.46 5.06 2.40
N PHE A 76 4.73 5.96 1.44
CA PHE A 76 5.11 5.58 0.09
C PHE A 76 6.33 6.33 -0.40
N VAL A 77 7.06 5.69 -1.29
CA VAL A 77 8.11 6.32 -2.08
C VAL A 77 7.88 5.99 -3.54
N TYR A 78 7.72 7.02 -4.37
CA TYR A 78 7.66 6.90 -5.81
C TYR A 78 9.05 7.18 -6.39
N HIS A 79 9.68 6.15 -6.93
CA HIS A 79 10.95 6.26 -7.64
C HIS A 79 10.68 6.43 -9.13
N CYS A 80 11.23 7.51 -9.70
CA CYS A 80 11.24 7.81 -11.13
C CYS A 80 12.68 8.12 -11.57
N HIS A 81 12.86 8.58 -12.81
CA HIS A 81 14.20 8.88 -13.33
C HIS A 81 14.99 9.87 -12.46
N ASN A 82 16.09 9.37 -11.87
CA ASN A 82 17.03 10.14 -11.05
C ASN A 82 16.38 10.91 -9.88
N HIS A 83 15.19 10.49 -9.43
CA HIS A 83 14.50 11.19 -8.36
C HIS A 83 13.51 10.32 -7.59
N TYR A 84 13.34 10.63 -6.30
CA TYR A 84 12.37 10.01 -5.41
C TYR A 84 11.37 11.04 -4.90
N PHE A 85 10.09 10.74 -5.06
CA PHE A 85 8.97 11.50 -4.52
C PHE A 85 8.31 10.76 -3.36
N CYS A 86 7.58 11.51 -2.54
CA CYS A 86 6.72 10.96 -1.50
C CYS A 86 5.25 11.18 -1.89
N PRO A 87 4.50 10.18 -2.34
CA PRO A 87 3.04 10.28 -2.42
C PRO A 87 2.47 10.56 -1.03
N ILE A 88 1.73 11.65 -0.87
CA ILE A 88 1.22 12.15 0.42
C ILE A 88 -0.30 12.33 0.46
N GLY A 89 -0.96 12.24 -0.69
CA GLY A 89 -2.43 12.36 -0.78
C GLY A 89 -2.90 12.15 -2.22
N TYR A 90 -4.20 12.26 -2.42
CA TYR A 90 -4.81 12.18 -3.74
C TYR A 90 -6.10 13.03 -3.79
N GLU A 91 -6.53 13.36 -5.01
CA GLU A 91 -7.78 14.05 -5.30
C GLU A 91 -8.47 13.34 -6.47
N ASP A 92 -9.76 13.04 -6.33
CA ASP A 92 -10.57 12.52 -7.43
C ASP A 92 -11.44 13.65 -7.99
N THR A 93 -11.09 14.12 -9.18
CA THR A 93 -11.84 15.20 -9.85
C THR A 93 -12.87 14.59 -10.81
N PRO A 94 -14.17 14.89 -10.69
CA PRO A 94 -15.16 14.41 -11.64
C PRO A 94 -14.87 14.88 -13.05
N MET A 95 -15.00 13.99 -14.03
CA MET A 95 -14.75 14.33 -15.44
C MET A 95 -15.75 15.36 -16.00
N PHE A 96 -16.96 15.39 -15.43
CA PHE A 96 -18.00 16.32 -15.82
C PHE A 96 -18.38 17.23 -14.66
N SER A 97 -18.53 18.53 -14.96
CA SER A 97 -18.85 19.55 -13.94
C SER A 97 -20.21 19.33 -13.26
N VAL A 98 -21.17 18.70 -13.95
CA VAL A 98 -22.48 18.33 -13.38
C VAL A 98 -22.36 17.31 -12.25
N ASP A 99 -21.23 16.62 -12.15
CA ASP A 99 -20.96 15.60 -11.15
C ASP A 99 -20.19 16.16 -9.94
N ALA A 100 -19.73 17.41 -9.98
CA ALA A 100 -18.88 18.03 -8.95
C ALA A 100 -19.46 18.01 -7.53
N TYR A 101 -20.79 18.03 -7.42
CA TYR A 101 -21.51 18.07 -6.13
C TYR A 101 -22.22 16.75 -5.82
N LYS A 102 -22.03 15.70 -6.63
CA LYS A 102 -22.61 14.40 -6.35
C LYS A 102 -21.85 13.74 -5.20
N ALA A 103 -22.58 13.21 -4.22
CA ALA A 103 -21.99 12.54 -3.07
C ALA A 103 -21.14 11.32 -3.45
N ASN A 104 -21.51 10.62 -4.53
CA ASN A 104 -20.77 9.49 -5.07
C ASN A 104 -20.67 9.62 -6.59
N VAL A 105 -19.46 9.82 -7.08
CA VAL A 105 -19.10 9.69 -8.49
C VAL A 105 -18.37 8.36 -8.63
N GLY A 106 -18.78 7.50 -9.58
CA GLY A 106 -18.16 6.19 -9.74
C GLY A 106 -16.66 6.31 -10.05
N GLU A 107 -15.86 5.31 -9.66
CA GLU A 107 -14.39 5.34 -9.83
C GLU A 107 -13.93 5.55 -11.28
N LYS A 108 -14.75 5.16 -12.26
CA LYS A 108 -14.48 5.36 -13.69
C LYS A 108 -14.93 6.72 -14.23
N ALA A 109 -15.59 7.53 -13.40
CA ALA A 109 -16.15 8.82 -13.75
C ALA A 109 -15.30 9.99 -13.19
N VAL A 110 -14.10 9.71 -12.69
CA VAL A 110 -13.17 10.67 -12.09
C VAL A 110 -11.77 10.55 -12.71
N ASP A 111 -11.07 11.67 -12.75
CA ASP A 111 -9.63 11.75 -12.92
C ASP A 111 -8.96 11.76 -11.54
N THR A 112 -8.08 10.79 -11.27
CA THR A 112 -7.33 10.78 -10.01
C THR A 112 -5.98 11.49 -10.16
N TRP A 113 -5.76 12.46 -9.27
CA TRP A 113 -4.51 13.18 -9.10
C TRP A 113 -3.82 12.70 -7.83
N ILE A 114 -2.51 12.49 -7.88
CA ILE A 114 -1.67 12.15 -6.73
C ILE A 114 -0.91 13.40 -6.31
N LEU A 115 -1.02 13.75 -5.03
CA LEU A 115 -0.20 14.78 -4.39
C LEU A 115 1.16 14.15 -4.08
N ILE A 116 2.21 14.60 -4.77
CA ILE A 116 3.58 14.12 -4.57
C ILE A 116 4.44 15.20 -3.92
N GLY A 117 5.08 14.84 -2.82
CA GLY A 117 6.10 15.64 -2.15
C GLY A 117 7.44 15.53 -2.88
N ASP A 118 8.00 16.67 -3.28
CA ASP A 118 9.33 16.79 -3.88
C ASP A 118 10.31 17.45 -2.90
N THR A 119 11.40 16.75 -2.59
CA THR A 119 12.47 17.26 -1.71
C THR A 119 13.49 18.15 -2.44
N SER A 120 13.38 18.27 -3.77
CA SER A 120 14.24 19.14 -4.56
C SER A 120 13.92 20.60 -4.35
N ARG A 121 14.95 21.41 -4.05
CA ARG A 121 14.83 22.87 -3.89
C ARG A 121 14.49 23.61 -5.18
N LYS A 122 14.52 22.94 -6.34
CA LYS A 122 14.30 23.55 -7.66
C LYS A 122 12.84 23.46 -8.13
N PHE A 123 12.01 22.68 -7.44
CA PHE A 123 10.61 22.43 -7.81
C PHE A 123 9.69 22.73 -6.63
N PRO A 124 8.39 22.96 -6.86
CA PRO A 124 7.41 23.10 -5.79
C PRO A 124 7.44 21.89 -4.86
N CYS A 125 7.35 22.12 -3.55
CA CYS A 125 7.43 21.05 -2.55
C CYS A 125 6.29 20.03 -2.67
N ILE A 126 5.13 20.43 -3.19
CA ILE A 126 4.00 19.54 -3.47
C ILE A 126 3.58 19.78 -4.92
N GLN A 127 3.45 18.70 -5.69
CA GLN A 127 2.97 18.72 -7.06
C GLN A 127 1.74 17.81 -7.17
N CYS A 128 0.75 18.23 -7.97
CA CYS A 128 -0.39 17.39 -8.33
C CYS A 128 -0.11 16.72 -9.67
N THR A 129 -0.04 15.40 -9.69
CA THR A 129 0.30 14.63 -10.90
C THR A 129 -0.81 13.64 -11.21
N ARG A 130 -1.25 13.54 -12.46
CA ARG A 130 -2.28 12.56 -12.85
C ARG A 130 -1.75 11.15 -12.63
N TRP A 131 -2.59 10.25 -12.12
CA TRP A 131 -2.23 8.84 -11.97
C TRP A 131 -1.79 8.23 -13.31
N GLU A 132 -2.44 8.60 -14.41
CA GLU A 132 -2.08 8.19 -15.77
C GLU A 132 -0.63 8.55 -16.14
N ASP A 133 -0.17 9.75 -15.78
CA ASP A 133 1.19 10.21 -16.05
C ASP A 133 2.23 9.40 -15.24
N ILE A 134 1.91 9.07 -13.99
CA ILE A 134 2.74 8.18 -13.15
C ILE A 134 2.81 6.79 -13.78
N CYS A 135 1.69 6.26 -14.23
CA CYS A 135 1.60 4.97 -14.90
C CYS A 135 2.45 4.91 -16.18
N ILE A 136 2.44 5.96 -17.00
CA ILE A 136 3.30 6.08 -18.19
C ILE A 136 4.78 6.01 -17.77
N ASP A 137 5.18 6.73 -16.72
CA ASP A 137 6.55 6.69 -16.20
C ASP A 137 6.94 5.28 -15.71
N LEU A 138 6.08 4.65 -14.93
CA LEU A 138 6.34 3.32 -14.35
C LEU A 138 6.44 2.22 -15.42
N LYS A 139 5.74 2.39 -16.54
CA LYS A 139 5.74 1.47 -17.69
C LYS A 139 6.82 1.80 -18.73
N CYS A 140 7.56 2.89 -18.59
CA CYS A 140 8.54 3.32 -19.60
C CYS A 140 9.52 2.17 -19.95
N PRO A 141 9.75 1.92 -21.25
CA PRO A 141 10.72 0.94 -21.71
C PRO A 141 12.14 1.19 -21.16
N GLU A 142 12.97 0.15 -21.23
CA GLU A 142 14.39 0.26 -20.91
C GLU A 142 15.05 1.40 -21.71
N ASN A 143 15.93 2.16 -21.07
CA ASN A 143 16.59 3.35 -21.64
C ASN A 143 15.63 4.48 -22.06
N SER A 144 14.44 4.56 -21.49
CA SER A 144 13.56 5.72 -21.64
C SER A 144 12.95 6.10 -20.30
N TYR A 145 12.54 7.35 -20.16
CA TYR A 145 11.80 7.81 -19.00
C TYR A 145 10.78 8.87 -19.38
N PHE A 146 9.67 8.92 -18.64
CA PHE A 146 8.71 10.00 -18.75
C PHE A 146 9.13 11.12 -17.79
N ASN A 147 9.20 12.35 -18.28
CA ASN A 147 9.59 13.47 -17.43
C ASN A 147 8.43 13.93 -16.54
N ILE A 148 8.22 13.24 -15.41
CA ILE A 148 7.07 13.51 -14.53
C ILE A 148 7.05 14.94 -13.97
N ARG A 149 8.22 15.58 -13.80
CA ARG A 149 8.32 16.98 -13.35
C ARG A 149 7.94 18.00 -14.41
N GLN A 150 8.03 17.61 -15.68
CA GLN A 150 7.78 18.44 -16.85
C GLN A 150 7.07 17.59 -17.90
N ASN A 151 5.85 17.16 -17.56
CA ASN A 151 5.08 16.19 -18.36
C ASN A 151 4.93 16.59 -19.84
N TRP A 152 4.92 17.89 -20.14
CA TRP A 152 4.93 18.44 -21.51
C TRP A 152 6.14 18.01 -22.36
N ARG A 153 7.23 17.53 -21.77
CA ARG A 153 8.39 16.98 -22.49
C ARG A 153 8.18 15.52 -22.93
N GLY A 154 7.16 14.85 -22.39
CA GLY A 154 6.85 13.47 -22.72
C GLY A 154 7.94 12.47 -22.35
N ILE A 155 8.05 11.41 -23.15
CA ILE A 155 9.03 10.34 -23.01
C ILE A 155 10.35 10.78 -23.65
N ILE A 156 11.44 10.63 -22.90
CA ILE A 156 12.80 10.95 -23.33
C ILE A 156 13.59 9.65 -23.46
N SER A 157 14.16 9.41 -24.64
CA SER A 157 15.06 8.28 -24.89
C SER A 157 16.47 8.61 -24.43
N ALA A 158 17.04 7.76 -23.57
CA ALA A 158 18.43 7.79 -23.17
C ALA A 158 19.27 7.03 -24.22
N GLU A 159 19.31 7.53 -25.46
CA GLU A 159 20.06 6.90 -26.57
C GLU A 159 21.58 6.78 -26.31
N ASN A 160 22.09 7.52 -25.32
CA ASN A 160 23.51 7.56 -24.96
C ASN A 160 23.84 6.90 -23.61
N SER A 161 22.92 6.14 -22.98
CA SER A 161 23.26 5.39 -21.78
C SER A 161 24.24 4.27 -22.14
N ARG A 162 25.50 4.39 -21.74
CA ARG A 162 26.56 3.37 -21.93
C ARG A 162 26.29 2.05 -21.20
N ARG A 163 25.14 1.91 -20.56
CA ARG A 163 24.72 0.72 -19.81
C ARG A 163 23.24 0.47 -20.12
N PRO A 164 22.87 -0.73 -20.60
CA PRO A 164 21.49 -1.17 -20.58
C PRO A 164 21.00 -1.08 -19.14
N GLY A 165 20.08 -0.15 -18.88
CA GLY A 165 19.57 0.14 -17.55
C GLY A 165 18.15 -0.34 -17.44
N THR A 166 17.93 -1.45 -16.74
CA THR A 166 16.58 -1.95 -16.42
C THR A 166 15.73 -0.84 -15.79
N ASN A 167 14.46 -0.71 -16.18
CA ASN A 167 13.55 0.25 -15.56
C ASN A 167 13.54 0.08 -14.01
N LEU A 168 13.96 1.12 -13.30
CA LEU A 168 14.01 1.14 -11.83
C LEU A 168 12.74 1.74 -11.21
N HIS A 169 11.87 2.35 -12.01
CA HIS A 169 10.73 3.10 -11.54
C HIS A 169 9.72 2.18 -10.83
N CYS A 170 9.21 2.64 -9.70
CA CYS A 170 8.25 1.89 -8.89
C CYS A 170 7.62 2.78 -7.82
N ILE A 171 6.52 2.30 -7.25
CA ILE A 171 6.00 2.76 -5.97
C ILE A 171 6.34 1.71 -4.92
N LEU A 172 7.09 2.13 -3.91
CA LEU A 172 7.38 1.37 -2.71
C LEU A 172 6.38 1.76 -1.62
N ALA A 173 5.97 0.79 -0.81
CA ALA A 173 5.18 1.00 0.38
C ALA A 173 5.98 0.56 1.61
N PHE A 174 5.85 1.32 2.69
CA PHE A 174 6.39 1.02 4.01
C PHE A 174 5.24 1.05 4.99
N GLN A 175 5.09 -0.03 5.76
CA GLN A 175 3.95 -0.24 6.63
C GLN A 175 4.43 -0.66 8.02
N LYS A 176 3.89 -0.03 9.07
CA LYS A 176 3.99 -0.53 10.44
C LYS A 176 3.14 -1.79 10.55
N GLU A 177 3.72 -2.85 11.10
CA GLU A 177 2.96 -4.06 11.44
C GLU A 177 2.54 -3.97 12.90
N GLU A 178 1.27 -4.25 13.17
CA GLU A 178 0.86 -4.48 14.55
C GLU A 178 1.57 -5.73 15.04
N SER A 179 2.30 -5.61 16.13
CA SER A 179 2.68 -6.76 16.92
C SER A 179 1.38 -7.42 17.35
N SER A 180 1.04 -8.57 16.74
CA SER A 180 0.02 -9.44 17.28
C SER A 180 0.34 -9.59 18.77
N SER A 181 -0.53 -9.05 19.63
CA SER A 181 -0.43 -9.21 21.07
C SER A 181 -0.04 -10.65 21.35
N PRO A 182 0.95 -10.95 22.22
CA PRO A 182 1.23 -12.33 22.54
C PRO A 182 -0.05 -12.94 23.10
N LEU A 183 -0.68 -13.80 22.28
CA LEU A 183 -1.76 -14.68 22.68
C LEU A 183 -1.29 -15.38 23.96
N ASN A 184 -2.00 -15.09 25.05
CA ASN A 184 -2.06 -15.80 26.32
C ASN A 184 -1.11 -17.01 26.40
N LYS A 185 0.11 -16.80 26.88
CA LYS A 185 0.97 -17.89 27.34
C LYS A 185 0.79 -18.11 28.85
N PHE A 186 -0.23 -18.94 29.13
CA PHE A 186 -0.25 -20.00 30.15
C PHE A 186 -0.50 -19.62 31.64
N PRO A 187 -0.99 -20.58 32.47
CA PRO A 187 -2.21 -20.40 33.26
C PRO A 187 -1.99 -20.71 34.75
N SER A 188 -3.11 -20.86 35.47
CA SER A 188 -3.28 -21.53 36.77
C SER A 188 -2.99 -20.72 38.04
N ARG A 189 -4.03 -20.07 38.55
CA ARG A 189 -4.48 -20.29 39.93
C ARG A 189 -6.00 -20.46 39.96
N LEU A 190 -6.43 -21.60 40.47
CA LEU A 190 -7.82 -21.98 40.76
C LEU A 190 -8.37 -21.23 41.99
N PRO A 191 -9.69 -21.29 42.28
CA PRO A 191 -10.49 -20.17 42.76
C PRO A 191 -10.57 -20.08 44.27
N VAL A 192 -10.83 -18.88 44.79
CA VAL A 192 -11.32 -18.69 46.15
C VAL A 192 -12.83 -18.47 46.09
N LEU A 193 -13.58 -19.44 46.64
CA LEU A 193 -14.97 -19.27 47.01
C LEU A 193 -15.09 -18.27 48.17
N SER A 194 -16.02 -17.31 48.07
CA SER A 194 -16.86 -16.95 49.22
C SER A 194 -18.21 -16.43 48.75
N GLN A 195 -19.26 -17.06 49.29
CA GLN A 195 -20.68 -16.81 49.12
C GLN A 195 -21.11 -15.52 49.83
N HIS A 196 -22.05 -14.76 49.26
CA HIS A 196 -23.44 -14.60 49.74
C HIS A 196 -24.14 -13.37 49.14
N ASN A 197 -25.29 -13.60 48.52
CA ASN A 197 -26.38 -12.65 48.28
C ASN A 197 -27.28 -12.58 49.54
N PRO A 198 -28.11 -11.54 49.79
CA PRO A 198 -29.25 -11.22 48.90
C PRO A 198 -29.70 -9.73 48.78
N SER A 199 -30.52 -9.49 47.76
CA SER A 199 -31.38 -8.31 47.55
C SER A 199 -32.66 -8.42 48.42
N PRO A 200 -33.48 -7.35 48.58
CA PRO A 200 -34.70 -7.28 47.73
C PRO A 200 -35.27 -5.87 47.43
N ALA A 201 -35.95 -5.78 46.27
CA ALA A 201 -37.23 -5.09 45.96
C ALA A 201 -37.34 -3.54 46.19
N ALA A 202 -38.17 -2.73 45.52
CA ALA A 202 -39.34 -2.96 44.68
C ALA A 202 -39.75 -1.66 43.92
N GLN A 203 -40.45 -1.85 42.80
CA GLN A 203 -41.70 -1.17 42.38
C GLN A 203 -41.75 0.22 41.67
N ASN A 204 -42.41 0.15 40.50
CA ASN A 204 -43.51 1.00 39.98
C ASN A 204 -43.15 2.42 39.47
N SER A 205 -43.71 3.00 38.39
CA SER A 205 -44.99 2.80 37.67
C SER A 205 -45.01 3.65 36.37
N SER A 206 -45.79 3.19 35.37
CA SER A 206 -46.61 3.91 34.36
C SER A 206 -46.23 5.33 33.88
N SER A 207 -46.29 5.68 32.60
CA SER A 207 -47.55 5.88 31.86
C SER A 207 -47.32 6.26 30.38
N SER A 208 -48.31 5.90 29.56
CA SER A 208 -48.44 6.01 28.10
C SER A 208 -49.03 7.36 27.67
N ILE A 209 -48.65 7.91 26.49
CA ILE A 209 -49.53 8.69 25.59
C ILE A 209 -49.18 8.44 24.11
N THR A 210 -50.24 8.36 23.33
CA THR A 210 -50.52 8.00 21.92
C THR A 210 -50.08 8.95 20.79
N SER A 211 -49.82 8.32 19.62
CA SER A 211 -50.23 8.62 18.21
C SER A 211 -50.05 10.03 17.62
N ILE A 212 -49.65 10.22 16.34
CA ILE A 212 -50.47 10.02 15.11
C ILE A 212 -49.57 10.00 13.85
N ASN A 213 -49.85 9.09 12.91
CA ASN A 213 -49.39 9.06 11.51
C ASN A 213 -50.27 9.95 10.60
N PRO A 214 -49.79 10.30 9.39
CA PRO A 214 -50.69 10.21 8.24
C PRO A 214 -50.13 9.43 7.04
N THR A 215 -51.09 8.92 6.30
CA THR A 215 -51.07 7.88 5.27
C THR A 215 -50.70 8.38 3.86
N ILE A 216 -50.25 7.40 3.06
CA ILE A 216 -49.90 7.29 1.62
C ILE A 216 -51.01 7.76 0.64
N PRO A 217 -50.72 7.93 -0.68
CA PRO A 217 -50.94 6.88 -1.71
C PRO A 217 -49.81 6.82 -2.78
N SER A 218 -49.21 5.68 -3.16
CA SER A 218 -49.63 4.47 -3.95
C SER A 218 -49.33 4.57 -5.47
N GLU A 219 -49.01 3.41 -6.06
CA GLU A 219 -48.78 3.06 -7.49
C GLU A 219 -47.31 3.05 -7.96
N ALA A 220 -46.78 2.07 -8.71
CA ALA A 220 -47.28 0.80 -9.24
C ALA A 220 -46.10 -0.14 -9.55
N SER A 221 -46.39 -1.43 -9.54
CA SER A 221 -45.56 -2.60 -9.88
C SER A 221 -45.09 -2.64 -11.34
N LEU A 222 -43.92 -3.26 -11.60
CA LEU A 222 -43.68 -4.07 -12.81
C LEU A 222 -42.57 -5.11 -12.56
N ASP A 223 -42.80 -6.28 -13.16
CA ASP A 223 -42.23 -7.61 -12.93
C ASP A 223 -40.73 -7.81 -13.21
N SER A 224 -40.13 -8.77 -12.50
CA SER A 224 -38.98 -9.59 -12.93
C SER A 224 -39.49 -10.96 -13.38
N PRO A 225 -38.86 -11.69 -14.32
CA PRO A 225 -37.92 -12.78 -13.96
C PRO A 225 -36.94 -13.19 -15.12
N PRO A 226 -36.23 -14.35 -15.11
CA PRO A 226 -35.69 -15.20 -14.04
C PRO A 226 -34.16 -15.45 -14.15
N ALA A 227 -33.59 -16.11 -13.14
CA ALA A 227 -32.21 -16.60 -13.07
C ALA A 227 -32.08 -18.09 -13.45
N SER A 228 -30.87 -18.53 -13.86
CA SER A 228 -30.27 -19.88 -13.63
C SER A 228 -28.96 -20.07 -14.45
N PRO A 229 -28.08 -21.07 -14.17
CA PRO A 229 -27.69 -21.68 -12.89
C PRO A 229 -26.16 -21.69 -12.64
N LEU A 230 -25.79 -22.17 -11.45
CA LEU A 230 -24.45 -22.35 -10.88
C LEU A 230 -23.51 -23.27 -11.67
N ASP A 231 -22.21 -23.00 -11.57
CA ASP A 231 -21.20 -24.05 -11.56
C ASP A 231 -20.16 -23.83 -10.44
N SER A 232 -19.73 -24.92 -9.84
CA SER A 232 -19.08 -24.97 -8.52
C SER A 232 -17.68 -25.58 -8.57
N ASN A 233 -16.87 -25.19 -7.58
CA ASN A 233 -15.58 -25.76 -7.15
C ASN A 233 -14.32 -25.52 -8.00
N LYS A 234 -13.41 -24.70 -7.44
CA LYS A 234 -12.16 -25.17 -6.82
C LYS A 234 -11.58 -24.08 -5.91
N ASN A 235 -11.68 -24.30 -4.61
CA ASN A 235 -11.03 -23.51 -3.56
C ASN A 235 -9.54 -23.90 -3.47
N ALA A 236 -8.67 -22.92 -3.68
CA ALA A 236 -7.34 -22.86 -3.07
C ALA A 236 -7.10 -21.40 -2.67
N SER A 237 -6.84 -21.15 -1.39
CA SER A 237 -6.66 -19.79 -0.85
C SER A 237 -5.32 -19.20 -1.32
N PRO A 238 -5.26 -17.94 -1.80
CA PRO A 238 -4.05 -17.29 -2.31
C PRO A 238 -2.89 -17.14 -1.30
N ILE A 239 -3.12 -17.46 -0.03
CA ILE A 239 -2.16 -17.29 1.07
C ILE A 239 -1.16 -18.46 1.13
N GLN A 240 -1.48 -19.62 0.56
CA GLN A 240 -0.61 -20.80 0.63
C GLN A 240 0.46 -20.85 -0.48
N GLU A 241 0.22 -20.26 -1.65
CA GLU A 241 1.20 -20.20 -2.74
C GLU A 241 2.35 -19.20 -2.46
N GLU A 242 2.08 -18.12 -1.72
CA GLU A 242 3.11 -17.14 -1.34
C GLU A 242 4.09 -17.69 -0.28
N GLU A 243 3.64 -18.60 0.58
CA GLU A 243 4.47 -19.19 1.64
C GLU A 243 5.41 -20.30 1.11
N GLU A 244 4.98 -21.07 0.10
CA GLU A 244 5.83 -22.07 -0.56
C GLU A 244 6.90 -21.45 -1.46
N ALA A 245 6.58 -20.33 -2.14
CA ALA A 245 7.56 -19.59 -2.92
C ALA A 245 8.70 -19.03 -2.05
N PHE A 246 8.41 -18.66 -0.80
CA PHE A 246 9.40 -18.16 0.15
C PHE A 246 10.28 -19.28 0.73
N LYS A 247 9.73 -20.47 0.98
CA LYS A 247 10.49 -21.64 1.49
C LYS A 247 11.42 -22.26 0.45
N SER A 248 11.03 -22.24 -0.84
CA SER A 248 11.87 -22.73 -1.95
C SER A 248 13.16 -21.89 -2.13
N ILE A 249 13.09 -20.57 -1.92
CA ILE A 249 14.25 -19.67 -2.05
C ILE A 249 15.27 -19.87 -0.90
N VAL A 250 14.82 -20.27 0.28
CA VAL A 250 15.71 -20.51 1.45
C VAL A 250 16.43 -21.86 1.34
N SER A 251 15.82 -22.87 0.72
CA SER A 251 16.44 -24.21 0.56
C SER A 251 17.60 -24.23 -0.44
N ILE A 252 17.59 -23.37 -1.46
CA ILE A 252 18.62 -23.35 -2.53
C ILE A 252 19.98 -22.80 -2.05
N ARG A 253 20.05 -22.17 -0.85
CA ARG A 253 21.31 -21.63 -0.29
C ARG A 253 22.00 -22.53 0.74
N GLY A 254 21.47 -23.73 1.01
CA GLY A 254 22.05 -24.67 1.99
C GLY A 254 23.15 -25.60 1.45
N SER A 255 23.34 -25.70 0.13
CA SER A 255 24.22 -26.71 -0.46
C SER A 255 25.03 -26.11 -1.60
N ASN A 256 26.20 -25.55 -1.28
CA ASN A 256 27.42 -25.58 -2.11
C ASN A 256 28.49 -24.66 -1.48
N SER A 257 29.12 -25.17 -0.43
CA SER A 257 30.42 -24.69 0.05
C SER A 257 31.46 -25.74 -0.32
N SER A 258 32.01 -25.66 -1.52
CA SER A 258 33.34 -26.19 -1.81
C SER A 258 33.89 -25.64 -3.14
N LEU A 259 35.14 -25.17 -3.06
CA LEU A 259 36.13 -25.07 -4.13
C LEU A 259 35.95 -23.94 -5.15
N LEU A 260 36.87 -22.96 -5.10
CA LEU A 260 38.01 -22.90 -6.02
C LEU A 260 38.94 -21.73 -5.69
N HIS A 261 40.12 -22.09 -5.18
CA HIS A 261 41.37 -21.36 -5.38
C HIS A 261 41.78 -21.52 -6.85
N CYS A 262 42.27 -20.45 -7.49
CA CYS A 262 43.48 -20.47 -8.31
C CYS A 262 43.83 -19.05 -8.80
N SER A 263 45.08 -18.69 -8.52
CA SER A 263 46.05 -17.88 -9.29
C SER A 263 45.60 -16.62 -10.02
#